data_AF-A0A3M0XXV2-F1
#
_entry.id   AF-A0A3M0XXV2-F1
#
_cell.length_a   1.000
_cell.length_b   1.000
_cell.length_c   1.000
_cell.angle_alpha   90.00
_cell.angle_beta   90.00
_cell.angle_gamma   90.00
#
_symmetry.space_group_name_H-M   'P 1'
#
loop_
_entity.id
_entity.type
_entity.pdbx_description
1 polymer ?
#
loop_
_entity_poly.entity_id
_entity_poly.type
_entity_poly.pdbx_seq_one_letter_code
_entity_poly.pdbx_strand_id
1 'polypeptide(L)'
;MSDWPLLSLVTFLPLVGAGFILAIRGEEEVVARNARFVALWTSLITFVLSLFLWFGFERGSADFQFVERAEWIPEYRIAYHMGV
;
A
#
# COMPACT_ATOMS: atom_id res chain seq x y z
N MET A 1 19.49 8.84 -2.08
CA MET A 1 19.24 7.45 -2.51
C MET A 1 17.72 7.35 -2.58
N SER A 2 17.16 6.81 -3.65
CA SER A 2 15.70 6.73 -3.78
C SER A 2 15.18 5.67 -2.81
N ASP A 3 14.83 6.10 -1.60
CA ASP A 3 14.22 5.25 -0.59
C ASP A 3 12.89 4.76 -1.16
N TRP A 4 12.75 3.44 -1.28
CA TRP A 4 11.56 2.82 -1.84
C TRP A 4 10.40 2.98 -0.84
N PRO A 5 9.27 3.63 -1.22
CA PRO A 5 8.19 3.97 -0.29
C PRO A 5 7.29 2.74 -0.01
N LEU A 6 7.86 1.74 0.66
CA LEU A 6 7.24 0.44 0.90
C LEU A 6 6.01 0.52 1.80
N LEU A 7 6.03 1.35 2.85
CA LEU A 7 4.87 1.58 3.70
C LEU A 7 3.75 2.25 2.92
N SER A 8 4.05 3.32 2.17
CA SER A 8 3.03 3.96 1.32
C SER A 8 2.45 3.00 0.29
N LEU A 9 3.28 2.14 -0.32
CA LEU A 9 2.79 1.13 -1.26
C LEU A 9 1.84 0.13 -0.59
N VAL A 10 2.22 -0.44 0.55
CA VAL A 10 1.36 -1.39 1.28
C VAL A 10 0.06 -0.72 1.73
N THR A 11 0.09 0.56 2.10
CA THR A 11 -1.10 1.32 2.53
C THR A 11 -2.04 1.67 1.37
N PHE A 12 -1.51 2.13 0.23
CA PHE A 12 -2.34 2.70 -0.84
C PHE A 12 -2.59 1.76 -2.03
N LEU A 13 -1.81 0.68 -2.21
CA LEU A 13 -2.04 -0.29 -3.28
C LEU A 13 -3.45 -0.93 -3.24
N PRO A 14 -4.05 -1.24 -2.08
CA PRO A 14 -5.44 -1.68 -2.01
C PRO A 14 -6.45 -0.71 -2.63
N LEU A 15 -6.20 0.60 -2.55
CA LEU A 15 -7.08 1.62 -3.17
C LEU A 15 -7.00 1.56 -4.70
N VAL A 16 -5.84 1.25 -5.27
CA VAL A 16 -5.68 1.04 -6.72
C VAL A 16 -6.51 -0.16 -7.16
N GLY A 17 -6.46 -1.28 -6.41
CA GLY A 17 -7.30 -2.44 -6.67
C GLY A 17 -8.79 -2.13 -6.57
N ALA A 18 -9.21 -1.35 -5.58
CA ALA A 18 -10.58 -0.88 -5.46
C ALA A 18 -10.99 0.00 -6.67
N GLY A 19 -10.10 0.87 -7.13
CA GLY A 19 -10.30 1.66 -8.35
C GLY A 19 -10.52 0.79 -9.60
N PHE A 20 -9.74 -0.28 -9.74
CA PHE A 20 -9.96 -1.24 -10.83
C PHE A 20 -11.30 -1.97 -10.70
N ILE A 21 -11.71 -2.36 -9.50
CA ILE A 21 -13.02 -2.99 -9.26
C ILE A 21 -14.16 -2.05 -9.69
N LEU A 22 -14.08 -0.77 -9.34
CA LEU A 22 -15.08 0.25 -9.72
C LEU A 22 -15.17 0.46 -11.24
N ALA A 23 -14.09 0.19 -11.98
CA ALA A 23 -14.05 0.33 -13.43
C ALA A 23 -14.63 -0.90 -14.17
N ILE A 24 -14.88 -2.02 -13.49
CA ILE A 24 -15.44 -3.24 -14.12
C ILE A 24 -16.92 -3.01 -14.46
N ARG A 25 -17.29 -3.32 -15.71
CA ARG A 25 -18.65 -3.25 -16.22
C ARG A 25 -18.99 -4.53 -17.01
N GLY A 26 -20.25 -4.93 -17.01
CA GLY A 26 -20.72 -6.11 -17.73
C GLY A 26 -21.91 -6.76 -17.05
N GLU A 27 -22.22 -8.00 -17.44
CA GLU A 27 -23.20 -8.83 -16.76
C GLU A 27 -22.79 -9.13 -15.31
N GLU A 28 -23.77 -9.32 -14.44
CA GLU A 28 -23.56 -9.48 -13.00
C GLU A 28 -22.54 -10.59 -12.67
N GLU A 29 -22.62 -11.73 -13.34
CA GLU A 29 -21.69 -12.85 -13.14
C GLU A 29 -20.25 -12.49 -13.52
N VAL A 30 -20.07 -11.78 -14.65
CA VAL A 30 -18.75 -11.34 -15.13
C VAL A 30 -18.16 -10.30 -14.20
N VAL A 31 -18.97 -9.33 -13.76
CA VAL A 31 -18.55 -8.30 -12.79
C VAL A 31 -18.12 -8.94 -11.48
N ALA A 32 -18.95 -9.84 -10.92
CA ALA A 32 -18.66 -10.52 -9.66
C ALA A 32 -17.37 -11.36 -9.74
N ARG A 33 -17.19 -12.12 -10.83
CA ARG A 33 -15.99 -12.93 -11.04
C ARG A 33 -14.74 -12.07 -11.15
N ASN A 34 -14.76 -11.05 -11.99
CA ASN A 34 -13.59 -10.21 -12.24
C ASN A 34 -13.23 -9.39 -10.99
N ALA A 35 -14.22 -8.86 -10.27
CA ALA A 35 -14.00 -8.13 -9.01
C ALA A 35 -13.30 -9.00 -7.95
N ARG A 36 -13.71 -10.28 -7.82
CA ARG A 36 -13.06 -11.24 -6.92
C ARG A 36 -11.61 -11.49 -7.29
N PHE A 37 -11.31 -11.68 -8.59
CA PHE A 37 -9.94 -11.87 -9.03
C PHE A 37 -9.07 -10.63 -8.82
N VAL A 38 -9.58 -9.43 -9.11
CA VAL A 38 -8.85 -8.18 -8.86
C VAL A 38 -8.57 -8.00 -7.36
N ALA A 39 -9.56 -8.26 -6.50
CA ALA A 39 -9.39 -8.21 -5.05
C ALA A 39 -8.33 -9.20 -4.56
N LEU A 40 -8.37 -10.45 -5.06
CA LEU A 40 -7.42 -11.50 -4.70
C LEU A 40 -5.98 -11.16 -5.11
N TRP A 41 -5.79 -10.69 -6.35
CA TRP A 41 -4.46 -10.32 -6.82
C TRP A 41 -3.93 -9.09 -6.09
N THR A 42 -4.78 -8.09 -5.85
CA THR A 42 -4.39 -6.89 -5.09
C THR A 42 -3.96 -7.26 -3.67
N SER A 43 -4.73 -8.12 -2.98
CA SER A 43 -4.39 -8.55 -1.62
C SER A 43 -3.12 -9.40 -1.58
N LEU A 44 -2.93 -10.30 -2.55
CA LEU A 44 -1.73 -11.14 -2.63
C LEU A 44 -0.47 -10.30 -2.87
N ILE A 45 -0.53 -9.32 -3.79
CA ILE A 45 0.60 -8.41 -4.04
C ILE A 45 0.88 -7.56 -2.79
N THR A 46 -0.16 -7.00 -2.16
CA THR A 46 -0.01 -6.21 -0.92
C THR A 46 0.61 -7.06 0.20
N PHE A 47 0.18 -8.31 0.33
CA PHE A 47 0.73 -9.26 1.30
C PHE A 47 2.21 -9.56 1.02
N VAL A 48 2.57 -9.86 -0.23
CA VAL A 48 3.98 -10.07 -0.61
C VAL A 48 4.83 -8.82 -0.32
N LEU A 49 4.33 -7.62 -0.60
CA LEU A 49 5.01 -6.37 -0.25
C LEU A 49 5.21 -6.23 1.27
N SER A 50 4.20 -6.58 2.08
CA SER A 50 4.30 -6.54 3.54
C SER A 50 5.32 -7.54 4.11
N LEU A 51 5.61 -8.65 3.41
CA LEU A 51 6.64 -9.58 3.84
C LEU A 51 8.05 -8.96 3.77
N PHE A 52 8.31 -8.06 2.82
CA PHE A 52 9.59 -7.33 2.79
C PHE A 52 9.75 -6.43 4.02
N LEU A 53 8.67 -5.81 4.51
CA LEU A 53 8.69 -5.06 5.77
C LEU A 53 9.02 -6.01 6.93
N TRP A 54 8.33 -7.14 7.03
CA TRP A 54 8.55 -8.11 8.09
C TRP A 54 10.00 -8.60 8.14
N PHE A 55 10.55 -9.03 6.99
CA PHE A 55 11.90 -9.60 6.94
C PHE A 55 13.00 -8.56 7.08
N GLY A 56 12.75 -7.31 6.68
CA GLY A 56 13.70 -6.22 6.84
C GLY A 56 13.65 -5.53 8.20
N PHE A 57 12.68 -5.86 9.07
CA PHE A 57 12.52 -5.23 10.37
C PHE A 57 13.58 -5.71 11.38
N GLU A 58 14.34 -4.77 11.93
CA GLU A 58 15.33 -5.00 12.98
C GLU A 58 14.65 -5.03 14.36
N ARG A 59 14.75 -6.16 15.06
CA ARG A 59 14.18 -6.30 16.41
C ARG A 59 15.16 -5.76 17.44
N GLY A 60 14.65 -5.05 18.45
CA GLY A 60 15.45 -4.57 19.59
C GLY A 60 15.82 -3.09 19.52
N SER A 61 15.51 -2.40 18.43
CA SER A 61 15.47 -0.94 18.40
C SER A 61 14.11 -0.41 18.87
N ALA A 62 14.11 0.74 19.54
CA ALA A 62 12.90 1.50 19.86
C ALA A 62 12.56 2.55 18.78
N ASP A 63 13.42 2.70 17.77
CA ASP A 63 13.23 3.65 16.68
C ASP A 63 12.23 3.12 15.65
N PHE A 64 11.48 4.04 15.03
CA PHE A 64 10.67 3.72 13.86
C PHE A 64 11.57 3.32 12.69
N GLN A 65 11.16 2.28 11.96
CA GLN A 65 11.83 1.77 10.78
C GLN A 65 10.96 1.98 9.54
N PHE A 66 11.57 1.80 8.37
CA PHE A 66 10.93 2.10 7.08
C PHE A 66 10.35 3.52 7.05
N VAL A 67 11.08 4.48 7.63
CA VAL A 67 10.58 5.84 7.82
C VAL A 67 10.45 6.53 6.47
N GLU A 68 9.22 6.95 6.16
CA GLU A 68 8.89 7.70 4.96
C GLU A 68 8.44 9.09 5.36
N ARG A 69 9.18 10.11 4.91
CA ARG A 69 8.86 11.50 5.19
C ARG A 69 8.75 12.29 3.88
N ALA A 70 7.57 12.85 3.65
CA ALA A 70 7.31 13.76 2.54
C ALA A 70 6.60 15.02 3.06
N GLU A 71 6.99 16.18 2.55
CA GLU A 71 6.26 17.41 2.83
C GLU A 71 4.86 17.33 2.20
N TRP A 72 3.82 17.63 2.97
CA TRP A 72 2.44 17.59 2.47
C TRP A 72 1.87 18.99 2.32
N ILE A 73 1.95 19.81 3.38
CA ILE A 73 1.56 21.23 3.32
C ILE A 73 2.68 22.05 3.99
N PRO A 74 3.70 22.46 3.22
CA PRO A 74 4.92 23.08 3.74
C PRO A 74 4.67 24.36 4.54
N GLU A 75 3.69 25.17 4.15
CA GLU A 75 3.35 26.45 4.77
C GLU A 75 2.94 26.28 6.24
N TYR A 76 2.32 25.13 6.56
CA TYR A 76 1.93 24.78 7.92
C TYR A 76 2.90 23.81 8.59
N ARG A 77 4.04 23.50 7.95
CA ARG A 77 5.01 22.47 8.38
C ARG A 77 4.37 21.10 8.59
N ILE A 78 3.37 20.76 7.78
CA ILE A 78 2.69 19.46 7.80
C ILE A 78 3.43 18.52 6.85
N ALA A 79 3.84 17.37 7.38
CA ALA A 79 4.48 16.31 6.62
C ALA A 79 3.68 15.02 6.74
N TYR A 80 3.63 14.26 5.65
CA TYR A 80 3.33 12.85 5.67
C TYR A 80 4.55 12.13 6.25
N HIS A 81 4.41 11.58 7.45
CA HIS A 81 5.49 10.90 8.16
C HIS A 81 4.97 9.55 8.64
N MET A 82 5.47 8.48 8.03
CA MET A 82 5.14 7.11 8.41
C MET A 82 6.38 6.36 8.84
N GLY A 83 6.18 5.36 9.70
CA GLY A 83 7.17 4.42 10.17
C GLY A 83 6.46 3.30 10.91
N VAL A 84 7.10 2.13 11.00
CA VAL A 84 6.61 0.96 11.76
C VAL A 84 7.69 0.47 12.71
#